data_AF-A0A0P6RGT5-F1
#
_entry.id   AF-A0A0P6RGT5-F1
#
_cell.length_a   1.000
_cell.length_b   1.000
_cell.length_c   1.000
_cell.angle_alpha   90.00
_cell.angle_beta   90.00
_cell.angle_gamma   90.00
#
_symmetry.space_group_name_H-M   'P 1'
#
loop_
_entity.id
_entity.type
_entity.pdbx_description
1 polymer ?
#
loop_
_entity_poly.entity_id
_entity_poly.type
_entity_poly.pdbx_seq_one_letter_code
_entity_poly.pdbx_strand_id
1 'polypeptide(L)'
;MTALCEVCEERPPRFGLGFPLAPNALPGLPDYLRGECLWICNRPECDLAAQRRAVKTAARYGIKLTQVWRVHVFDQPATKEHPHGLVR
;
A
#
# COMPACT_ATOMS: atom_id res chain seq x y z
N MET A 1 -14.60 -11.71 6.70
CA MET A 1 -13.31 -12.28 6.25
C MET A 1 -12.24 -11.24 6.47
N THR A 2 -11.17 -11.57 7.18
CA THR A 2 -10.02 -10.67 7.37
C THR A 2 -9.21 -10.66 6.07
N ALA A 3 -9.00 -9.50 5.47
CA ALA A 3 -8.12 -9.39 4.31
C ALA A 3 -6.70 -9.84 4.71
N LEU A 4 -6.03 -10.58 3.83
CA LEU A 4 -4.66 -11.07 4.04
C LEU A 4 -3.72 -10.35 3.06
N CYS A 5 -2.43 -10.32 3.42
CA CYS A 5 -1.35 -9.84 2.57
C CYS A 5 -1.39 -10.56 1.23
N GLU A 6 -1.45 -9.81 0.13
CA GLU A 6 -1.53 -10.36 -1.23
C GLU A 6 -0.19 -10.94 -1.75
N VAL A 7 0.84 -10.93 -0.89
CA VAL A 7 2.13 -11.54 -1.18
C VAL A 7 2.30 -12.86 -0.44
N CYS A 8 2.10 -12.86 0.88
CA CYS A 8 2.36 -14.04 1.71
C CYS A 8 1.10 -14.76 2.17
N GLU A 9 -0.08 -14.17 2.02
CA GLU A 9 -1.38 -14.77 2.39
C GLU A 9 -1.48 -15.25 3.85
N GLU A 10 -0.55 -14.85 4.72
CA GLU A 10 -0.46 -15.31 6.12
C GLU A 10 -0.91 -14.26 7.14
N ARG A 11 -0.71 -12.97 6.81
CA ARG A 11 -0.82 -11.86 7.78
C ARG A 11 -1.78 -10.78 7.28
N PRO A 12 -2.45 -10.04 8.17
CA PRO A 12 -3.23 -8.87 7.77
C PRO A 12 -2.35 -7.82 7.06
N PRO A 13 -2.88 -7.11 6.04
CA PRO A 13 -2.18 -6.02 5.40
C PRO A 13 -2.02 -4.83 6.36
N ARG A 14 -0.90 -4.12 6.24
CA ARG A 14 -0.59 -2.90 6.99
C ARG A 14 -0.51 -1.68 6.10
N PHE A 15 -0.21 -1.85 4.82
CA PHE A 15 -0.22 -0.75 3.87
C PHE A 15 -0.54 -1.21 2.45
N GLY A 16 -1.00 -0.26 1.63
CA GLY A 16 -1.20 -0.42 0.19
C GLY A 16 -0.02 0.15 -0.58
N LEU A 17 0.58 -0.65 -1.46
CA LEU A 17 1.66 -0.26 -2.35
C LEU A 17 1.12 -0.21 -3.78
N GLY A 18 1.15 0.95 -4.42
CA GLY A 18 0.39 1.14 -5.65
C GLY A 18 0.84 2.29 -6.51
N PHE A 19 0.04 2.56 -7.53
CA PHE A 19 0.22 3.70 -8.39
C PHE A 19 -0.38 4.98 -7.76
N PRO A 20 0.21 6.16 -8.00
CA PRO A 20 -0.35 7.41 -7.53
C PRO A 20 -1.73 7.65 -8.13
N LEU A 21 -2.64 8.11 -7.29
CA LEU A 21 -3.96 8.55 -7.73
C LEU A 21 -3.87 9.85 -8.57
N ALA A 22 -2.91 10.72 -8.24
CA ALA A 22 -2.80 12.03 -8.87
C ALA A 22 -2.37 11.93 -10.36
N PRO A 23 -3.09 12.58 -11.30
CA PRO A 23 -2.80 12.52 -12.74
C PRO A 23 -1.38 13.00 -13.08
N ASN A 24 -0.92 14.04 -12.37
CA ASN A 24 0.35 14.71 -12.63
C ASN A 24 1.57 13.94 -12.09
N ALA A 25 1.37 12.94 -11.22
CA ALA A 25 2.47 12.22 -10.58
C ALA A 25 3.20 11.28 -11.56
N LEU A 26 2.45 10.69 -12.50
CA LEU A 26 2.95 9.85 -13.59
C LEU A 26 2.14 10.17 -14.85
N PRO A 27 2.59 11.16 -15.64
CA PRO A 27 2.02 11.45 -16.96
C PRO A 27 2.16 10.21 -17.84
N GLY A 28 1.06 9.73 -18.41
CA GLY A 28 1.02 8.51 -19.23
C GLY A 28 0.61 7.23 -18.49
N LEU A 29 0.34 7.29 -17.18
CA LEU A 29 -0.33 6.19 -16.47
C LEU A 29 -1.82 6.12 -16.88
N PRO A 30 -2.30 4.99 -17.41
CA PRO A 30 -3.72 4.79 -17.70
C PRO A 30 -4.59 4.99 -16.45
N ASP A 31 -5.76 5.59 -16.62
CA ASP A 31 -6.63 5.95 -15.50
C ASP A 31 -7.12 4.74 -14.70
N TYR A 32 -7.33 3.59 -15.35
CA TYR A 32 -7.73 2.36 -14.65
C TYR A 32 -6.63 1.78 -13.76
N LEU A 33 -5.36 2.22 -13.91
CA LEU A 33 -4.28 1.82 -13.01
C LEU A 33 -4.09 2.82 -11.86
N ARG A 34 -4.77 3.97 -11.89
CA ARG A 34 -4.65 4.97 -10.82
C ARG A 34 -5.43 4.50 -9.60
N GLY A 35 -4.76 4.48 -8.44
CA GLY A 35 -5.35 3.97 -7.20
C GLY A 35 -5.31 2.44 -7.08
N GLU A 36 -4.91 1.71 -8.13
CA GLU A 36 -4.61 0.29 -8.00
C GLU A 36 -3.45 0.10 -7.01
N CYS A 37 -3.66 -0.77 -6.03
CA CYS A 37 -2.72 -1.02 -4.96
C CYS A 37 -2.68 -2.49 -4.57
N LEU A 38 -1.50 -2.92 -4.14
CA LEU A 38 -1.26 -4.21 -3.51
C LEU A 38 -1.26 -4.04 -1.98
N TRP A 39 -2.13 -4.76 -1.29
CA TRP A 39 -2.26 -4.74 0.15
C TRP A 39 -1.29 -5.73 0.79
N ILE A 40 -0.28 -5.23 1.51
CA ILE A 40 0.81 -6.06 2.02
C ILE A 40 1.06 -5.88 3.51
N CYS A 41 1.62 -6.91 4.14
CA CYS A 41 2.08 -6.86 5.53
C CYS A 41 3.43 -6.11 5.65
N ASN A 42 3.93 -5.98 6.88
CA ASN A 42 5.17 -5.25 7.19
C ASN A 42 6.47 -6.06 7.00
N ARG A 43 6.42 -7.26 6.41
CA ARG A 43 7.64 -8.05 6.15
C ARG A 43 8.45 -7.42 5.00
N PRO A 44 9.78 -7.26 5.16
CA PRO A 44 10.65 -6.72 4.11
C PRO A 44 10.57 -7.49 2.79
N GLU A 45 10.55 -8.83 2.83
CA GLU A 45 10.35 -9.65 1.62
C GLU A 45 9.01 -9.39 0.91
N CYS A 46 7.94 -9.08 1.65
CA CYS A 46 6.65 -8.75 1.05
C CYS A 46 6.67 -7.37 0.37
N ASP A 47 7.31 -6.39 1.00
CA ASP A 47 7.52 -5.05 0.41
C ASP A 47 8.34 -5.15 -0.89
N LEU A 48 9.47 -5.85 -0.85
CA LEU A 48 10.33 -6.02 -2.02
C LEU A 48 9.62 -6.75 -3.18
N ALA A 49 8.86 -7.81 -2.87
CA ALA A 49 8.09 -8.54 -3.86
C ALA A 49 6.99 -7.67 -4.49
N ALA A 50 6.27 -6.89 -3.69
CA ALA A 50 5.25 -5.97 -4.16
C ALA A 50 5.82 -4.85 -5.04
N GLN A 51 6.95 -4.26 -4.65
CA GLN A 51 7.68 -3.28 -5.47
C GLN A 51 8.05 -3.87 -6.84
N ARG A 52 8.60 -5.10 -6.87
CA ARG A 52 8.94 -5.78 -8.13
C ARG A 52 7.72 -6.04 -9.01
N ARG A 53 6.58 -6.45 -8.41
CA ARG A 53 5.31 -6.64 -9.13
C ARG A 53 4.83 -5.31 -9.73
N ALA A 54 4.85 -4.23 -8.96
CA ALA A 54 4.44 -2.90 -9.44
C ALA A 54 5.29 -2.42 -10.62
N VAL A 55 6.63 -2.55 -10.53
CA VAL A 55 7.56 -2.21 -11.62
C VAL A 55 7.31 -3.05 -12.87
N LYS A 56 7.13 -4.37 -12.72
CA LYS A 56 6.85 -5.27 -13.85
C LYS A 56 5.52 -4.95 -14.52
N THR A 57 4.49 -4.64 -13.75
CA THR A 57 3.18 -4.24 -14.28
C THR A 57 3.27 -2.93 -15.03
N ALA A 58 3.91 -1.90 -14.46
CA ALA A 58 4.10 -0.61 -15.13
C ALA A 58 4.85 -0.75 -16.47
N ALA A 59 5.91 -1.56 -16.49
CA ALA A 59 6.69 -1.81 -17.70
C ALA A 59 5.87 -2.44 -18.84
N ARG A 60 4.86 -3.28 -18.52
CA ARG A 60 3.94 -3.84 -19.52
C ARG A 60 3.10 -2.77 -20.23
N TYR A 61 2.92 -1.62 -19.60
CA TYR A 61 2.21 -0.47 -20.16
C TYR A 61 3.16 0.61 -20.71
N GLY A 62 4.45 0.31 -20.87
CA GLY A 62 5.46 1.27 -21.35
C GLY A 62 5.83 2.33 -20.33
N ILE A 63 5.46 2.15 -19.06
CA ILE A 63 5.70 3.14 -18.00
C ILE A 63 6.94 2.74 -17.21
N LYS A 64 7.87 3.69 -17.09
CA LYS A 64 9.01 3.57 -16.18
C LYS A 64 8.65 4.17 -14.82
N LEU A 65 8.45 3.32 -13.81
CA LEU A 65 8.34 3.79 -12.43
C LEU A 65 9.70 4.25 -11.92
N THR A 66 9.80 5.54 -11.57
CA THR A 66 10.98 6.13 -10.90
C THR A 66 10.92 6.00 -9.39
N GLN A 67 9.72 5.76 -8.85
CA GLN A 67 9.45 5.64 -7.43
C GLN A 67 8.23 4.73 -7.20
N VAL A 68 8.18 4.12 -6.01
CA VAL A 68 7.04 3.32 -5.58
C VAL A 68 6.27 4.07 -4.49
N TRP A 69 4.96 4.18 -4.66
CA TRP A 69 4.10 4.96 -3.77
C TRP A 69 3.46 4.04 -2.73
N ARG A 70 3.58 4.42 -1.46
CA ARG A 70 2.85 3.80 -0.35
C ARG A 70 1.60 4.64 -0.12
N VAL A 71 0.45 4.13 -0.54
CA VAL A 71 -0.76 4.94 -0.79
C VAL A 71 -1.76 4.88 0.38
N HIS A 72 -1.68 3.85 1.22
CA HIS A 72 -2.53 3.69 2.40
C HIS A 72 -1.73 3.05 3.54
N VAL A 73 -1.74 3.63 4.74
CA VAL A 73 -1.09 3.05 5.93
C VAL A 73 -2.18 2.79 6.97
N PHE A 74 -2.43 1.52 7.28
CA PHE A 74 -3.24 1.08 8.42
C PHE A 74 -2.35 1.06 9.68
N ASP A 75 -1.78 2.20 10.04
CA ASP A 75 -1.54 2.42 11.46
C ASP A 75 -2.85 2.95 12.01
N GLN A 76 -3.67 2.06 12.57
CA GLN A 76 -4.45 2.52 13.70
C GLN A 76 -3.42 3.08 14.68
N PRO A 77 -3.47 4.37 15.05
CA PRO A 77 -2.81 4.73 16.28
C PRO A 77 -3.38 3.77 17.31
N ALA A 78 -2.51 3.06 18.04
CA ALA A 78 -2.94 2.46 19.29
C ALA A 78 -3.66 3.59 20.02
N THR A 79 -4.99 3.50 20.12
CA THR A 79 -5.75 4.38 20.98
C THR A 79 -5.11 4.15 22.33
N LYS A 80 -4.26 5.10 22.74
CA LYS A 80 -3.90 5.23 24.14
C LYS A 80 -5.24 5.52 24.79
N GLU A 81 -5.91 4.49 25.29
CA GLU A 81 -6.88 4.63 26.35
C GLU A 81 -6.16 5.42 27.43
N HIS A 82 -6.39 6.73 27.45
CA HIS A 82 -6.15 7.50 28.65
C HIS A 82 -7.19 6.99 29.64
N PRO A 83 -6.79 6.41 30.78
CA PRO A 83 -7.71 6.26 31.87
C PRO A 83 -7.95 7.68 32.38
N HIS A 84 -8.94 8.39 31.84
CA HIS A 84 -9.53 9.49 32.56
C HIS A 84 -10.26 8.87 33.75
N GLY A 85 -9.49 8.69 34.81
CA GLY A 85 -9.99 8.46 36.15
C GLY A 85 -10.98 9.56 36.47
N LEU A 86 -12.24 9.14 36.59
CA LEU A 86 -13.21 9.57 37.57
C LEU A 86 -12.71 10.69 38.50
N VAL A 87 -13.06 11.93 38.19
CA VAL A 87 -13.10 13.00 39.20
C VAL A 87 -14.54 13.03 39.72
N ARG A 88 -14.71 12.48 40.93
CA ARG A 88 -15.85 12.82 41.80
C ARG A 88 -15.54 14.12 42.51
#